data_AF-A0A3S0RJ25-F1
#
_entry.id   AF-A0A3S0RJ25-F1
#
_cell.length_a   1.000
_cell.length_b   1.000
_cell.length_c   1.000
_cell.angle_alpha   90.00
_cell.angle_beta   90.00
_cell.angle_gamma   90.00
#
_symmetry.space_group_name_H-M   'P 1'
#
loop_
_entity.id
_entity.type
_entity.pdbx_description
1 polymer ?
#
loop_
_entity_poly.entity_id
_entity_poly.type
_entity_poly.pdbx_seq_one_letter_code
_entity_poly.pdbx_strand_id
1 'polypeptide(L)'
;MAEPNPFGARRLPPKRHATVKTERQLRAAAETLAQQCRVMSRILKRTGLPEARDFPADFSGLAKVIVGQQLSAQSAAAIWARLAAAIAPLTAETLAAASDVRLQSLGLSTGKIRTLRALSRAVLEDGLDFEHLARAENETIVERLTAIHGIGPWTADIFLLFCLRRRDAFAPGDLALQLAVQHHFKLERRPTAEELARIAERWRPARAVAARLLWADYAEARRALLGKAKKALAQKTAKALD
;
A
#
# COMPACT_ATOMS: atom_id res chain seq x y z
N MET A 1 -7.96 -16.22 -30.85
CA MET A 1 -6.86 -15.24 -31.01
C MET A 1 -6.20 -15.11 -29.65
N ALA A 2 -4.91 -15.40 -29.51
CA ALA A 2 -4.21 -15.24 -28.23
C ALA A 2 -4.07 -13.74 -27.93
N GLU A 3 -4.45 -13.30 -26.73
CA GLU A 3 -4.20 -11.93 -26.29
C GLU A 3 -2.67 -11.66 -26.28
N PRO A 4 -2.22 -10.46 -26.69
CA PRO A 4 -0.80 -10.13 -26.66
C PRO A 4 -0.29 -10.20 -25.22
N ASN A 5 0.79 -10.96 -24.98
CA ASN A 5 1.43 -11.06 -23.66
C ASN A 5 1.89 -9.67 -23.18
N PRO A 6 1.27 -9.08 -22.14
CA PRO A 6 1.62 -7.75 -21.65
C PRO A 6 3.00 -7.70 -20.98
N PHE A 7 3.58 -8.85 -20.66
CA PHE A 7 4.92 -8.99 -20.08
C PHE A 7 6.01 -9.22 -21.13
N GLY A 8 5.64 -9.37 -22.41
CA GLY A 8 6.57 -9.52 -23.53
C GLY A 8 7.73 -8.52 -23.49
N ALA A 9 8.93 -8.99 -23.80
CA ALA A 9 10.17 -8.26 -23.55
C ALA A 9 10.33 -7.04 -24.48
N ARG A 10 9.94 -5.86 -24.01
CA ARG A 10 10.52 -4.60 -24.47
C ARG A 10 11.65 -4.23 -23.50
N ARG A 11 12.90 -4.32 -23.96
CA ARG A 11 14.06 -3.82 -23.19
C ARG A 11 13.96 -2.29 -23.13
N LEU A 12 13.49 -1.76 -22.02
CA LEU A 12 13.54 -0.34 -21.73
C LEU A 12 14.85 -0.02 -20.98
N PRO A 13 15.55 1.08 -21.32
CA PRO A 13 16.73 1.50 -20.58
C PRO A 13 16.34 1.85 -19.14
N PRO A 14 17.10 1.42 -18.11
CA PRO A 14 16.71 1.66 -16.73
C PRO A 14 16.90 3.13 -16.35
N LYS A 15 15.86 3.86 -15.90
CA LYS A 15 16.09 5.05 -15.07
C LYS A 15 16.32 4.64 -13.63
N ARG A 16 17.26 5.35 -13.00
CA ARG A 16 17.51 5.24 -11.57
C ARG A 16 16.48 6.06 -10.81
N HIS A 17 15.52 5.39 -10.19
CA HIS A 17 14.60 6.05 -9.27
C HIS A 17 15.21 6.19 -7.88
N ALA A 18 15.06 7.36 -7.25
CA ALA A 18 15.43 7.55 -5.86
C ALA A 18 14.59 6.60 -4.96
N THR A 19 15.24 6.00 -3.96
CA THR A 19 14.59 5.08 -3.01
C THR A 19 14.83 5.52 -1.58
N VAL A 20 13.96 5.08 -0.66
CA VAL A 20 14.11 5.27 0.79
C VAL A 20 14.23 3.89 1.43
N LYS A 21 15.47 3.47 1.71
CA LYS A 21 15.79 2.12 2.19
C LYS A 21 16.07 2.06 3.69
N THR A 22 16.44 3.17 4.30
CA THR A 22 16.84 3.23 5.71
C THR A 22 16.02 4.25 6.48
N GLU A 23 15.92 4.06 7.80
CA GLU A 23 15.28 5.04 8.68
C GLU A 23 15.96 6.41 8.58
N ARG A 24 17.30 6.45 8.48
CA ARG A 24 18.05 7.70 8.28
C ARG A 24 17.62 8.44 7.01
N GLN A 25 17.43 7.72 5.89
CA GLN A 25 16.94 8.32 4.65
C GLN A 25 15.49 8.81 4.78
N LEU A 26 14.64 8.05 5.47
CA LEU A 26 13.26 8.43 5.72
C LEU A 26 13.18 9.69 6.58
N ARG A 27 13.98 9.76 7.65
CA ARG A 27 14.10 10.90 8.56
C ARG A 27 14.52 12.15 7.83
N ALA A 28 15.65 12.09 7.10
CA ALA A 28 16.15 13.22 6.34
C ALA A 28 15.10 13.75 5.35
N ALA A 29 14.45 12.86 4.59
CA ALA A 29 13.41 13.26 3.65
C ALA A 29 12.16 13.83 4.34
N ALA A 30 11.76 13.30 5.50
CA ALA A 30 10.64 13.81 6.28
C ALA A 30 10.95 15.21 6.86
N GLU A 31 12.17 15.43 7.34
CA GLU A 31 12.64 16.73 7.85
C GLU A 31 12.70 17.78 6.73
N THR A 32 13.26 17.45 5.57
CA THR A 32 13.22 18.33 4.39
C THR A 32 11.80 18.68 4.00
N LEU A 33 10.91 17.68 3.93
CA LEU A 33 9.50 17.89 3.60
C LEU A 33 8.78 18.76 4.64
N ALA A 34 9.11 18.59 5.92
CA ALA A 34 8.56 19.39 7.01
C ALA A 34 9.00 20.86 6.94
N GLN A 35 10.20 21.16 6.46
CA GLN A 35 10.66 22.54 6.22
C GLN A 35 9.88 23.22 5.09
N GLN A 36 9.46 22.45 4.08
CA GLN A 36 8.79 22.96 2.88
C GLN A 36 7.25 23.00 3.01
N CYS A 37 6.68 22.19 3.91
CA CYS A 37 5.23 22.02 4.02
C CYS A 37 4.77 22.08 5.48
N ARG A 38 4.05 23.15 5.85
CA ARG A 38 3.51 23.35 7.21
C ARG A 38 2.56 22.22 7.66
N VAL A 39 1.88 21.55 6.74
CA VAL A 39 1.07 20.36 7.05
C VAL A 39 1.99 19.22 7.49
N MET A 40 3.04 18.92 6.71
CA MET A 40 4.00 17.84 7.03
C MET A 40 4.77 18.13 8.30
N SER A 41 5.14 19.39 8.56
CA SER A 41 5.74 19.81 9.83
C SER A 41 4.85 19.49 11.03
N ARG A 42 3.56 19.82 10.95
CA ARG A 42 2.59 19.54 12.02
C ARG A 42 2.39 18.04 12.24
N ILE A 43 2.27 17.28 11.15
CA ILE A 43 2.13 15.83 11.22
C ILE A 43 3.38 15.22 11.85
N LEU A 44 4.58 15.53 11.36
CA LEU A 44 5.84 14.98 11.88
C LEU A 44 6.03 15.28 13.37
N LYS A 45 5.67 16.48 13.84
CA LYS A 45 5.70 16.83 15.28
C LYS A 45 4.73 16.01 16.11
N ARG A 46 3.57 15.66 15.55
CA ARG A 46 2.53 14.88 16.24
C ARG A 46 2.85 13.39 16.26
N THR A 47 3.14 12.83 15.09
CA THR A 47 3.26 11.38 14.90
C THR A 47 4.67 10.86 15.17
N GLY A 48 5.68 11.75 15.17
CA GLY A 48 7.07 11.35 15.00
C GLY A 48 7.32 10.77 13.60
N LEU A 49 8.47 10.12 13.44
CA LEU A 49 8.80 9.40 12.21
C LEU A 49 7.97 8.11 12.13
N PRO A 50 7.23 7.85 11.04
CA PRO A 50 6.49 6.61 10.88
C PRO A 50 7.45 5.41 10.83
N GLU A 51 7.00 4.27 11.38
CA GLU A 51 7.73 3.00 11.28
C GLU A 51 8.01 2.63 9.82
N ALA A 52 9.17 2.04 9.58
CA ALA A 52 9.50 1.48 8.27
C ALA A 52 8.57 0.30 7.98
N ARG A 53 7.66 0.49 7.01
CA ARG A 53 6.85 -0.59 6.45
C ARG A 53 7.45 -0.98 5.11
N ASP A 54 8.25 -2.03 5.09
CA ASP A 54 8.88 -2.51 3.86
C ASP A 54 8.47 -3.97 3.62
N PHE A 55 8.21 -4.28 2.35
CA PHE A 55 7.91 -5.62 1.88
C PHE A 55 9.02 -6.08 0.93
N PRO A 56 9.24 -7.39 0.77
CA PRO A 56 10.15 -7.88 -0.26
C PRO A 56 9.66 -7.47 -1.65
N ALA A 57 10.59 -7.25 -2.58
CA ALA A 57 10.32 -6.82 -3.94
C ALA A 57 9.99 -8.01 -4.86
N ASP A 58 9.15 -8.92 -4.39
CA ASP A 58 8.85 -10.21 -5.04
C ASP A 58 7.35 -10.55 -4.98
N PHE A 59 7.03 -11.78 -5.39
CA PHE A 59 5.68 -12.34 -5.33
C PHE A 59 5.03 -12.19 -3.95
N SER A 60 5.77 -12.52 -2.88
CA SER A 60 5.24 -12.47 -1.52
C SER A 60 4.91 -11.04 -1.08
N GLY A 61 5.71 -10.06 -1.50
CA GLY A 61 5.46 -8.65 -1.26
C GLY A 61 4.17 -8.18 -1.92
N LEU A 62 3.98 -8.49 -3.20
CA LEU A 62 2.76 -8.11 -3.93
C LEU A 62 1.53 -8.87 -3.40
N ALA A 63 1.68 -10.15 -3.06
CA ALA A 63 0.63 -10.93 -2.41
C ALA A 63 0.19 -10.27 -1.08
N LYS A 64 1.14 -9.77 -0.28
CA LYS A 64 0.84 -9.05 0.96
C LYS A 64 0.03 -7.78 0.72
N VAL A 65 0.30 -7.06 -0.37
CA VAL A 65 -0.49 -5.88 -0.77
C VAL A 65 -1.92 -6.30 -1.14
N ILE A 66 -2.09 -7.37 -1.93
CA ILE A 66 -3.40 -7.91 -2.32
C ILE A 66 -4.22 -8.33 -1.09
N VAL A 67 -3.59 -9.02 -0.14
CA VAL A 67 -4.23 -9.40 1.13
C VAL A 67 -4.72 -8.16 1.90
N GLY A 68 -4.00 -7.05 1.82
CA GLY A 68 -4.35 -5.78 2.47
C GLY A 68 -5.50 -5.01 1.84
N GLN A 69 -5.96 -5.34 0.63
CA GLN A 69 -7.03 -4.62 -0.06
C GLN A 69 -8.31 -4.57 0.80
N GLN A 70 -8.90 -3.37 0.88
CA GLN A 70 -10.19 -3.09 1.53
C GLN A 70 -10.31 -3.56 2.99
N LEU A 71 -9.18 -3.67 3.70
CA LEU A 71 -9.14 -4.08 5.11
C LEU A 71 -8.47 -3.04 5.99
N SER A 72 -8.76 -3.13 7.29
CA SER A 72 -7.93 -2.47 8.29
C SER A 72 -6.52 -3.08 8.30
N ALA A 73 -5.51 -2.30 8.72
CA ALA A 73 -4.14 -2.79 8.85
C ALA A 73 -4.03 -4.01 9.79
N GLN A 74 -4.81 -4.02 10.89
CA GLN A 74 -4.84 -5.12 11.85
C GLN A 74 -5.45 -6.39 11.24
N SER A 75 -6.58 -6.26 10.54
CA SER A 75 -7.23 -7.41 9.87
C SER A 75 -6.34 -7.99 8.78
N ALA A 76 -5.71 -7.14 7.97
CA ALA A 76 -4.76 -7.54 6.95
C ALA A 76 -3.55 -8.27 7.55
N ALA A 77 -2.98 -7.76 8.66
CA ALA A 77 -1.87 -8.40 9.36
C ALA A 77 -2.24 -9.78 9.90
N ALA A 78 -3.44 -9.94 10.46
CA ALA A 78 -3.91 -11.23 10.98
C ALA A 78 -4.10 -12.28 9.88
N ILE A 79 -4.64 -11.90 8.72
CA ILE A 79 -4.78 -12.81 7.56
C ILE A 79 -3.40 -13.14 7.00
N TRP A 80 -2.53 -12.14 6.84
CA TRP A 80 -1.18 -12.35 6.34
C TRP A 80 -0.36 -13.29 7.21
N ALA A 81 -0.44 -13.15 8.54
CA ALA A 81 0.28 -14.02 9.48
C ALA A 81 -0.13 -15.49 9.32
N ARG A 82 -1.44 -15.76 9.20
CA ARG A 82 -1.96 -17.12 8.95
C ARG A 82 -1.51 -17.65 7.59
N LEU A 83 -1.61 -16.85 6.54
CA LEU A 83 -1.20 -17.25 5.19
C LEU A 83 0.29 -17.59 5.10
N ALA A 84 1.16 -16.69 5.57
CA ALA A 84 2.60 -16.85 5.51
C ALA A 84 3.12 -17.99 6.40
N ALA A 85 2.44 -18.29 7.51
CA ALA A 85 2.76 -19.46 8.33
C ALA A 85 2.32 -20.78 7.68
N ALA A 86 1.16 -20.78 7.01
CA ALA A 86 0.61 -21.98 6.41
C ALA A 86 1.22 -22.34 5.04
N ILE A 87 1.78 -21.37 4.31
CA ILE A 87 2.39 -21.56 2.99
C ILE A 87 3.77 -20.91 3.00
N ALA A 88 4.80 -21.74 3.22
CA ALA A 88 6.19 -21.33 3.30
C ALA A 88 7.08 -22.27 2.47
N PRO A 89 7.93 -21.75 1.56
CA PRO A 89 7.98 -20.35 1.13
C PRO A 89 6.69 -19.94 0.40
N LEU A 90 6.28 -18.67 0.51
CA LEU A 90 5.13 -18.14 -0.24
C LEU A 90 5.58 -17.69 -1.63
N THR A 91 5.51 -18.59 -2.60
CA THR A 91 5.88 -18.36 -4.00
C THR A 91 4.65 -18.54 -4.91
N ALA A 92 4.82 -18.25 -6.20
CA ALA A 92 3.74 -18.45 -7.17
C ALA A 92 3.31 -19.93 -7.23
N GLU A 93 4.27 -20.86 -7.20
CA GLU A 93 4.08 -22.31 -7.23
C GLU A 93 3.36 -22.82 -5.98
N THR A 94 3.85 -22.45 -4.78
CA THR A 94 3.28 -22.97 -3.54
C THR A 94 1.88 -22.42 -3.29
N LEU A 95 1.61 -21.17 -3.69
CA LEU A 95 0.27 -20.62 -3.67
C LEU A 95 -0.63 -21.29 -4.72
N ALA A 96 -0.13 -21.52 -5.94
CA ALA A 96 -0.87 -22.21 -7.00
C ALA A 96 -1.25 -23.65 -6.62
N ALA A 97 -0.42 -24.35 -5.84
CA ALA A 97 -0.69 -25.72 -5.40
C ALA A 97 -1.68 -25.81 -4.22
N ALA A 98 -1.89 -24.75 -3.44
CA ALA A 98 -2.85 -24.76 -2.34
C ALA A 98 -4.29 -24.88 -2.86
N SER A 99 -5.19 -25.54 -2.13
CA SER A 99 -6.62 -25.58 -2.50
C SER A 99 -7.34 -24.29 -2.11
N ASP A 100 -8.39 -23.93 -2.84
CA ASP A 100 -9.20 -22.75 -2.51
C ASP A 100 -9.84 -22.85 -1.12
N VAL A 101 -10.29 -24.05 -0.72
CA VAL A 101 -10.83 -24.31 0.63
C VAL A 101 -9.79 -23.99 1.71
N ARG A 102 -8.53 -24.39 1.50
CA ARG A 102 -7.44 -24.06 2.42
C ARG A 102 -7.16 -22.56 2.45
N LEU A 103 -7.15 -21.89 1.30
CA LEU A 103 -6.93 -20.44 1.25
C LEU A 103 -8.07 -19.66 1.94
N GLN A 104 -9.31 -20.11 1.81
CA GLN A 104 -10.47 -19.53 2.49
C GLN A 104 -10.40 -19.73 4.00
N SER A 105 -9.97 -20.90 4.49
CA SER A 105 -9.80 -21.14 5.94
C SER A 105 -8.72 -20.25 6.56
N LEU A 106 -7.77 -19.77 5.76
CA LEU A 106 -6.79 -18.75 6.14
C LEU A 106 -7.34 -17.31 6.08
N GLY A 107 -8.64 -17.14 5.86
CA GLY A 107 -9.35 -15.87 5.90
C GLY A 107 -9.26 -15.03 4.62
N LEU A 108 -8.83 -15.62 3.50
CA LEU A 108 -8.91 -14.96 2.20
C LEU A 108 -10.33 -15.00 1.65
N SER A 109 -10.79 -13.88 1.08
CA SER A 109 -12.04 -13.87 0.32
C SER A 109 -11.85 -14.52 -1.05
N THR A 110 -12.93 -14.98 -1.65
CA THR A 110 -12.93 -15.53 -3.03
C THR A 110 -12.32 -14.56 -4.04
N GLY A 111 -12.60 -13.25 -3.89
CA GLY A 111 -11.99 -12.23 -4.74
C GLY A 111 -10.47 -12.17 -4.61
N LYS A 112 -9.94 -12.20 -3.38
CA LYS A 112 -8.48 -12.20 -3.14
C LYS A 112 -7.81 -13.47 -3.64
N ILE A 113 -8.47 -14.62 -3.48
CA ILE A 113 -7.99 -15.89 -4.04
C ILE A 113 -7.87 -15.76 -5.55
N ARG A 114 -8.92 -15.29 -6.23
CA ARG A 114 -8.91 -15.08 -7.69
C ARG A 114 -7.76 -14.16 -8.14
N THR A 115 -7.55 -13.04 -7.45
CA THR A 115 -6.42 -12.13 -7.73
C THR A 115 -5.07 -12.81 -7.53
N LEU A 116 -4.89 -13.55 -6.44
CA LEU A 116 -3.64 -14.25 -6.14
C LEU A 116 -3.35 -15.38 -7.14
N ARG A 117 -4.39 -16.09 -7.61
CA ARG A 117 -4.28 -17.06 -8.71
C ARG A 117 -3.85 -16.41 -10.01
N ALA A 118 -4.46 -15.27 -10.36
CA ALA A 118 -4.07 -14.50 -11.54
C ALA A 118 -2.62 -14.03 -11.44
N LEU A 119 -2.16 -13.61 -10.26
CA LEU A 119 -0.76 -13.27 -10.02
C LEU A 119 0.16 -14.49 -10.17
N SER A 120 -0.21 -15.65 -9.62
CA SER A 120 0.58 -16.89 -9.80
C SER A 120 0.69 -17.24 -11.29
N ARG A 121 -0.41 -17.17 -12.03
CA ARG A 121 -0.41 -17.41 -13.48
C ARG A 121 0.49 -16.43 -14.22
N ALA A 122 0.43 -15.14 -13.87
CA ALA A 122 1.27 -14.13 -14.49
C ALA A 122 2.76 -14.46 -14.35
N VAL A 123 3.18 -15.00 -13.20
CA VAL A 123 4.57 -15.42 -12.94
C VAL A 123 4.92 -16.71 -13.67
N LEU A 124 4.06 -17.73 -13.59
CA LEU A 124 4.37 -19.09 -14.04
C LEU A 124 4.19 -19.28 -15.56
N GLU A 125 3.25 -18.56 -16.17
CA GLU A 125 2.83 -18.76 -17.57
C GLU A 125 3.08 -17.51 -18.41
N ASP A 126 2.76 -16.32 -17.89
CA ASP A 126 2.77 -15.10 -18.71
C ASP A 126 4.13 -14.37 -18.68
N GLY A 127 5.10 -14.81 -17.86
CA GLY A 127 6.47 -14.29 -17.85
C GLY A 127 6.71 -13.03 -17.01
N LEU A 128 5.88 -12.79 -15.99
CA LEU A 128 6.11 -11.74 -15.00
C LEU A 128 7.36 -12.06 -14.15
N ASP A 129 8.45 -11.35 -14.42
CA ASP A 129 9.70 -11.40 -13.67
C ASP A 129 9.83 -10.17 -12.75
N PHE A 130 9.86 -10.39 -11.43
CA PHE A 130 9.98 -9.32 -10.43
C PHE A 130 11.34 -8.61 -10.42
N GLU A 131 12.43 -9.31 -10.73
CA GLU A 131 13.76 -8.70 -10.82
C GLU A 131 13.83 -7.74 -12.00
N HIS A 132 13.27 -8.14 -13.14
CA HIS A 132 13.16 -7.28 -14.31
C HIS A 132 12.18 -6.12 -14.04
N LEU A 133 11.02 -6.41 -13.46
CA LEU A 133 10.01 -5.41 -13.12
C LEU A 133 10.59 -4.32 -12.20
N ALA A 134 11.39 -4.69 -11.19
CA ALA A 134 11.99 -3.73 -10.26
C ALA A 134 12.93 -2.70 -10.93
N ARG A 135 13.46 -3.02 -12.11
CA ARG A 135 14.36 -2.15 -12.90
C ARG A 135 13.63 -1.27 -13.91
N ALA A 136 12.35 -1.53 -14.15
CA ALA A 136 11.53 -0.76 -15.09
C ALA A 136 11.09 0.60 -14.52
N GLU A 137 10.64 1.47 -15.43
CA GLU A 137 9.98 2.73 -15.09
C GLU A 137 8.70 2.48 -14.28
N ASN A 138 8.37 3.39 -13.38
CA ASN A 138 7.17 3.28 -12.56
C ASN A 138 5.90 3.13 -13.42
N GLU A 139 5.79 3.87 -14.52
CA GLU A 139 4.65 3.83 -15.45
C GLU A 139 4.49 2.45 -16.08
N THR A 140 5.60 1.84 -16.53
CA THR A 140 5.61 0.47 -17.06
C THR A 140 5.25 -0.57 -16.01
N ILE A 141 5.72 -0.38 -14.77
CA ILE A 141 5.36 -1.28 -13.66
C ILE A 141 3.86 -1.20 -13.41
N VAL A 142 3.29 0.01 -13.34
CA VAL A 142 1.85 0.20 -13.16
C VAL A 142 1.08 -0.48 -14.28
N GLU A 143 1.42 -0.20 -15.54
CA GLU A 143 0.79 -0.81 -16.71
C GLU A 143 0.79 -2.34 -16.62
N ARG A 144 1.96 -2.95 -16.43
CA ARG A 144 2.12 -4.41 -16.33
C ARG A 144 1.33 -5.02 -15.18
N LEU A 145 1.40 -4.40 -13.99
CA LEU A 145 0.68 -4.93 -12.83
C LEU A 145 -0.84 -4.78 -12.99
N THR A 146 -1.31 -3.68 -13.57
CA THR A 146 -2.76 -3.45 -13.76
C THR A 146 -3.39 -4.32 -14.84
N ALA A 147 -2.60 -4.98 -15.68
CA ALA A 147 -3.09 -6.01 -16.61
C ALA A 147 -3.53 -7.29 -15.88
N ILE A 148 -3.10 -7.51 -14.64
CA ILE A 148 -3.43 -8.71 -13.86
C ILE A 148 -4.80 -8.53 -13.21
N HIS A 149 -5.68 -9.51 -13.39
CA HIS A 149 -7.02 -9.50 -12.80
C HIS A 149 -6.98 -9.21 -11.30
N GLY A 150 -7.75 -8.21 -10.86
CA GLY A 150 -7.87 -7.82 -9.46
C GLY A 150 -6.73 -6.95 -8.92
N ILE A 151 -5.75 -6.58 -9.76
CA ILE A 151 -4.72 -5.59 -9.44
C ILE A 151 -5.08 -4.28 -10.14
N GLY A 152 -5.43 -3.26 -9.35
CA GLY A 152 -5.69 -1.91 -9.85
C GLY A 152 -4.54 -0.94 -9.58
N PRO A 153 -4.66 0.32 -10.04
CA PRO A 153 -3.62 1.35 -9.87
C PRO A 153 -3.17 1.51 -8.41
N TRP A 154 -4.10 1.49 -7.46
CA TRP A 154 -3.77 1.54 -6.03
C TRP A 154 -2.82 0.41 -5.60
N THR A 155 -3.04 -0.83 -6.03
CA THR A 155 -2.16 -1.95 -5.67
C THR A 155 -0.77 -1.79 -6.28
N ALA A 156 -0.69 -1.32 -7.54
CA ALA A 156 0.59 -1.03 -8.17
C ALA A 156 1.36 0.10 -7.46
N ASP A 157 0.68 1.19 -7.09
CA ASP A 157 1.30 2.30 -6.35
C ASP A 157 1.83 1.86 -4.98
N ILE A 158 1.08 1.01 -4.28
CA ILE A 158 1.49 0.46 -2.99
C ILE A 158 2.69 -0.49 -3.15
N PHE A 159 2.77 -1.25 -4.25
CA PHE A 159 3.94 -2.06 -4.59
C PHE A 159 5.17 -1.18 -4.86
N LEU A 160 5.03 -0.11 -5.65
CA LEU A 160 6.11 0.86 -5.88
C LEU A 160 6.62 1.47 -4.55
N LEU A 161 5.69 1.80 -3.65
CA LEU A 161 6.00 2.50 -2.41
C LEU A 161 6.64 1.60 -1.35
N PHE A 162 6.10 0.41 -1.09
CA PHE A 162 6.57 -0.45 0.00
C PHE A 162 7.46 -1.63 -0.43
N CYS A 163 7.29 -2.15 -1.64
CA CYS A 163 8.13 -3.25 -2.14
C CYS A 163 9.38 -2.69 -2.83
N LEU A 164 9.23 -1.75 -3.76
CA LEU A 164 10.36 -1.12 -4.47
C LEU A 164 10.94 0.10 -3.76
N ARG A 165 10.28 0.58 -2.70
CA ARG A 165 10.72 1.71 -1.87
C ARG A 165 10.96 2.98 -2.67
N ARG A 166 10.22 3.19 -3.75
CA ARG A 166 10.33 4.38 -4.63
C ARG A 166 9.99 5.63 -3.82
N ARG A 167 10.94 6.55 -3.68
CA ARG A 167 10.82 7.76 -2.83
C ARG A 167 9.67 8.68 -3.26
N ASP A 168 9.33 8.64 -4.54
CA ASP A 168 8.33 9.52 -5.14
C ASP A 168 7.07 8.78 -5.65
N ALA A 169 6.88 7.53 -5.22
CA ALA A 169 5.62 6.82 -5.45
C ALA A 169 4.51 7.37 -4.56
N PHE A 170 3.26 7.33 -5.03
CA PHE A 170 2.12 7.88 -4.31
C PHE A 170 0.83 7.22 -4.81
N ALA A 171 -0.08 6.87 -3.89
CA ALA A 171 -1.32 6.17 -4.20
C ALA A 171 -2.54 7.11 -4.08
N PRO A 172 -2.86 7.93 -5.09
CA PRO A 172 -3.93 8.94 -4.96
C PRO A 172 -5.33 8.32 -4.81
N GLY A 173 -5.52 7.06 -5.17
CA GLY A 173 -6.76 6.32 -4.92
C GLY A 173 -6.95 5.88 -3.46
N ASP A 174 -5.95 6.08 -2.58
CA ASP A 174 -6.01 5.63 -1.20
C ASP A 174 -6.97 6.48 -0.36
N LEU A 175 -7.98 5.83 0.22
CA LEU A 175 -9.00 6.51 1.02
C LEU A 175 -8.42 7.24 2.23
N ALA A 176 -7.44 6.65 2.92
CA ALA A 176 -6.86 7.29 4.10
C ALA A 176 -6.06 8.53 3.72
N LEU A 177 -5.34 8.50 2.58
CA LEU A 177 -4.67 9.69 2.05
C LEU A 177 -5.67 10.78 1.66
N GLN A 178 -6.76 10.43 0.96
CA GLN A 178 -7.80 11.39 0.56
C GLN A 178 -8.45 12.05 1.79
N LEU A 179 -8.79 11.27 2.82
CA LEU A 179 -9.39 11.79 4.05
C LEU A 179 -8.39 12.64 4.87
N ALA A 180 -7.13 12.21 4.97
CA ALA A 180 -6.11 12.98 5.66
C ALA A 180 -5.90 14.35 4.98
N VAL A 181 -5.82 14.37 3.65
CA VAL A 181 -5.69 15.62 2.88
C VAL A 181 -6.93 16.49 3.01
N GLN A 182 -8.13 15.92 2.89
CA GLN A 182 -9.38 16.66 3.11
C GLN A 182 -9.34 17.40 4.45
N HIS A 183 -8.99 16.69 5.53
CA HIS A 183 -8.91 17.25 6.87
C HIS A 183 -7.85 18.37 6.98
N HIS A 184 -6.60 18.11 6.57
CA HIS A 184 -5.50 19.06 6.77
C HIS A 184 -5.56 20.29 5.88
N PHE A 185 -6.16 20.15 4.69
CA PHE A 185 -6.33 21.23 3.73
C PHE A 185 -7.71 21.89 3.85
N LYS A 186 -8.54 21.45 4.80
CA LYS A 186 -9.90 21.97 5.04
C LYS A 186 -10.75 21.98 3.77
N LEU A 187 -10.65 20.92 2.97
CA LEU A 187 -11.44 20.78 1.76
C LEU A 187 -12.88 20.45 2.14
N GLU A 188 -13.84 21.11 1.48
CA GLU A 188 -15.28 20.91 1.73
C GLU A 188 -15.71 19.46 1.50
N ARG A 189 -15.15 18.83 0.48
CA ARG A 189 -15.36 17.42 0.15
C ARG A 189 -14.05 16.65 0.04
N ARG A 190 -14.17 15.32 0.10
CA ARG A 190 -13.05 14.41 -0.17
C ARG A 190 -12.54 14.67 -1.60
N PRO A 191 -11.22 14.88 -1.81
CA PRO A 191 -10.67 15.03 -3.14
C PRO A 191 -10.79 13.70 -3.90
N THR A 192 -11.03 13.80 -5.20
CA THR A 192 -10.86 12.68 -6.14
C THR A 192 -9.39 12.26 -6.22
N ALA A 193 -9.11 11.10 -6.81
CA ALA A 193 -7.73 10.66 -7.02
C ALA A 193 -6.95 11.68 -7.88
N GLU A 194 -7.58 12.24 -8.91
CA GLU A 194 -6.95 13.23 -9.79
C GLU A 194 -6.61 14.54 -9.05
N GLU A 195 -7.55 15.04 -8.23
CA GLU A 195 -7.32 16.23 -7.40
C GLU A 195 -6.21 15.98 -6.36
N LEU A 196 -6.22 14.81 -5.72
CA LEU A 196 -5.19 14.45 -4.77
C LEU A 196 -3.82 14.30 -5.45
N ALA A 197 -3.75 13.76 -6.67
CA ALA A 197 -2.52 13.68 -7.44
C ALA A 197 -1.94 15.08 -7.72
N ARG A 198 -2.79 16.06 -8.10
CA ARG A 198 -2.36 17.47 -8.25
C ARG A 198 -1.87 18.07 -6.95
N ILE A 199 -2.57 17.84 -5.84
CA ILE A 199 -2.14 18.32 -4.52
C ILE A 199 -0.77 17.73 -4.17
N ALA A 200 -0.56 16.44 -4.44
CA ALA A 200 0.64 15.71 -4.07
C ALA A 200 1.91 16.19 -4.80
N GLU A 201 1.81 16.89 -5.93
CA GLU A 201 2.96 17.46 -6.64
C GLU A 201 3.83 18.36 -5.75
N ARG A 202 3.23 19.04 -4.76
CA ARG A 202 3.93 19.86 -3.78
C ARG A 202 4.88 19.09 -2.84
N TRP A 203 4.82 17.76 -2.85
CA TRP A 203 5.67 16.90 -2.02
C TRP A 203 6.75 16.18 -2.82
N ARG A 204 6.90 16.47 -4.12
CA ARG A 204 8.02 15.96 -4.89
C ARG A 204 9.35 16.51 -4.35
N PRO A 205 10.44 15.74 -4.43
CA PRO A 205 10.54 14.38 -4.99
C PRO A 205 10.37 13.28 -3.92
N ALA A 206 9.52 13.51 -2.92
CA ALA A 206 9.36 12.67 -1.72
C ALA A 206 7.89 12.35 -1.39
N ARG A 207 7.04 12.16 -2.40
CA ARG A 207 5.61 11.88 -2.19
C ARG A 207 5.36 10.62 -1.35
N ALA A 208 6.21 9.59 -1.44
CA ALA A 208 6.08 8.39 -0.61
C ALA A 208 6.27 8.70 0.89
N VAL A 209 7.13 9.66 1.21
CA VAL A 209 7.37 10.11 2.58
C VAL A 209 6.18 10.90 3.09
N ALA A 210 5.59 11.76 2.26
CA ALA A 210 4.35 12.45 2.58
C ALA A 210 3.20 11.46 2.85
N ALA A 211 3.06 10.43 2.02
CA ALA A 211 2.05 9.38 2.21
C ALA A 211 2.24 8.65 3.55
N ARG A 212 3.48 8.26 3.89
CA ARG A 212 3.81 7.64 5.19
C ARG A 212 3.40 8.52 6.38
N LEU A 213 3.69 9.82 6.32
CA LEU A 213 3.27 10.78 7.35
C LEU A 213 1.74 10.89 7.43
N LEU A 214 1.05 11.05 6.30
CA LEU A 214 -0.41 11.15 6.25
C LEU A 214 -1.10 9.89 6.78
N TRP A 215 -0.57 8.70 6.50
CA TRP A 215 -1.12 7.45 7.04
C TRP A 215 -0.90 7.33 8.55
N ALA A 216 0.28 7.69 9.05
CA ALA A 216 0.54 7.70 10.49
C ALA A 216 -0.43 8.65 11.21
N ASP A 217 -0.65 9.82 10.62
CA ASP A 217 -1.56 10.82 11.11
C ASP A 217 -3.02 10.36 11.14
N TYR A 218 -3.47 9.76 10.03
CA TYR A 218 -4.81 9.18 9.92
C TYR A 218 -5.02 8.06 10.94
N ALA A 219 -4.03 7.20 11.16
CA ALA A 219 -4.09 6.13 12.13
C ALA A 219 -4.17 6.66 13.58
N GLU A 220 -3.46 7.73 13.91
CA GLU A 220 -3.53 8.39 15.22
C GLU A 220 -4.90 9.06 15.44
N ALA A 221 -5.38 9.82 14.46
CA ALA A 221 -6.70 10.45 14.51
C ALA A 221 -7.82 9.41 14.69
N ARG A 222 -7.75 8.29 13.96
CA ARG A 222 -8.71 7.18 14.07
C ARG A 222 -8.65 6.52 15.44
N ARG A 223 -7.46 6.29 16.00
CA ARG A 223 -7.31 5.76 17.38
C ARG A 223 -7.93 6.69 18.42
N ALA A 224 -7.67 7.99 18.33
CA ALA A 224 -8.24 8.98 19.25
C ALA A 224 -9.77 9.01 19.20
N LEU A 225 -10.37 8.95 18.01
CA LEU A 225 -11.82 8.89 17.84
C LEU A 225 -12.43 7.62 18.45
N LEU A 226 -11.84 6.45 18.17
CA LEU A 226 -12.31 5.18 18.73
C LEU A 226 -12.17 5.14 20.26
N GLY A 227 -11.10 5.73 20.82
CA GLY A 227 -10.92 5.85 22.27
C GLY A 227 -12.01 6.71 22.93
N LYS A 228 -12.34 7.85 22.33
CA LYS A 228 -13.43 8.72 22.81
C LYS A 228 -14.80 8.02 22.76
N ALA A 229 -15.11 7.33 21.66
CA ALA A 229 -16.35 6.59 21.51
C ALA A 229 -16.50 5.47 22.55
N LYS A 230 -15.43 4.71 22.81
CA LYS A 230 -15.41 3.67 23.87
C LYS A 230 -15.65 4.27 25.25
N LYS A 231 -15.01 5.40 25.58
CA LYS A 231 -15.20 6.08 26.87
C LYS A 231 -16.64 6.57 27.05
N ALA A 232 -17.22 7.17 26.01
CA ALA A 232 -18.61 7.63 26.03
C ALA A 232 -19.62 6.48 26.20
N LEU A 233 -19.38 5.35 25.54
CA LEU A 233 -20.21 4.15 25.70
C LEU A 233 -20.13 3.59 27.13
N ALA A 234 -18.92 3.45 27.69
CA ALA A 234 -18.72 2.98 29.05
C ALA A 234 -19.43 3.87 30.09
N GLN A 235 -19.37 5.19 29.92
CA GLN A 235 -20.08 6.14 30.78
C GLN A 235 -21.61 6.00 30.66
N LYS A 236 -22.13 5.79 29.45
CA LYS A 236 -23.57 5.57 29.22
C LYS A 236 -24.05 4.26 29.82
N THR A 237 -23.26 3.18 29.73
CA THR A 237 -23.58 1.87 30.32
C THR A 237 -23.55 1.93 31.86
N ALA A 238 -22.55 2.60 32.45
CA ALA A 238 -22.48 2.78 33.90
C ALA A 238 -23.72 3.52 34.44
N LYS A 239 -24.11 4.63 33.80
CA LYS A 239 -25.29 5.42 34.18
C LYS A 239 -26.63 4.68 33.98
N ALA A 240 -26.66 3.61 33.18
CA ALA A 240 -27.88 2.82 32.95
C ALA A 240 -28.02 1.62 33.91
N LEU A 241 -26.98 1.35 34.71
CA LEU A 241 -26.95 0.29 35.72
C LEU A 241 -27.13 0.84 37.16
N ASP A 242 -27.11 2.17 37.31
CA ASP A 242 -27.44 2.92 38.52
C ASP A 242 -28.89 3.43 38.46
#